data_AF-A0A1I8AI37-F1
#
_entry.id   AF-A0A1I8AI37-F1
#
_cell.length_a   1.000
_cell.length_b   1.000
_cell.length_c   1.000
_cell.angle_alpha   90.00
_cell.angle_beta   90.00
_cell.angle_gamma   90.00
#
_symmetry.space_group_name_H-M   'P 1'
#
loop_
_entity.id
_entity.type
_entity.pdbx_description
1 polymer ?
#
loop_
_entity_poly.entity_id
_entity_poly.type
_entity_poly.pdbx_seq_one_letter_code
_entity_poly.pdbx_strand_id
1 'polypeptide(L)'
;MLPSRLWQFQCGYLAFRLKNLGSPLSAHVSTFLLHFFFLPFPVPQVVARVLGSALAVILISQHSKTSSSSALLTNKFVTYLGDISYVWYLSHWIVKVFIYYTSADMHFSEKVQIVIISLAVSIFVHHTLEKPLLRDRFSSLLFTVLCLATTAYFFYLAPRDSDRFFTMNNYPCSTAQPNTYWANWTYINPCAPYSERVKQAIKVNALYKLKNWYPPHYRAPNESDYKCEAEFWNWQGHVDGNGTLKVLVIGNSYAVKMIPAVLTVLEGKYAVVENFMFSGCEPLINEDVGEGCCAQLTRFMFKKTREMKPDLLFLIHRYRSAFSEVPFDRKNDSLVYIANERLARLQKHTKQIFISGSMPMFDRGIGPEVARRLKMELSLESLFFTRDVRHKTCLSIIYRLLSRSMRDSTKRRTFVSLHLTVSNVGL
;
A
#
# COMPACT_ATOMS: atom_id res chain seq x y z
N MET A 1 -8.80 -22.51 31.40
CA MET A 1 -7.43 -22.41 30.85
C MET A 1 -7.37 -23.16 29.53
N LEU A 2 -6.73 -22.62 28.50
CA LEU A 2 -6.65 -23.27 27.18
C LEU A 2 -5.81 -24.57 27.23
N PRO A 3 -6.20 -25.64 26.52
CA PRO A 3 -5.45 -26.91 26.45
C PRO A 3 -4.00 -26.75 25.97
N SER A 4 -3.70 -25.67 25.24
CA SER A 4 -2.39 -25.36 24.65
C SER A 4 -1.28 -25.02 25.65
N ARG A 5 -1.54 -25.08 26.96
CA ARG A 5 -0.55 -24.75 28.02
C ARG A 5 -0.28 -25.89 29.00
N LEU A 6 -0.90 -27.06 28.82
CA LEU A 6 -0.71 -28.23 29.69
C LEU A 6 0.78 -28.67 29.79
N TRP A 7 1.50 -28.52 28.68
CA TRP A 7 2.92 -28.86 28.56
C TRP A 7 3.84 -28.01 29.46
N GLN A 8 3.46 -26.78 29.82
CA GLN A 8 4.26 -25.92 30.71
C GLN A 8 4.30 -26.46 32.15
N PHE A 9 3.17 -27.02 32.62
CA PHE A 9 3.07 -27.67 33.92
C PHE A 9 3.84 -29.00 33.96
N GLN A 10 3.83 -29.75 32.85
CA GLN A 10 4.62 -30.98 32.71
C GLN A 10 6.13 -30.69 32.75
N CYS A 11 6.58 -29.61 32.08
CA CYS A 11 7.97 -29.15 32.18
C CYS A 11 8.33 -28.70 33.60
N GLY A 12 7.46 -27.96 34.28
CA GLY A 12 7.66 -27.57 35.68
C GLY A 12 7.78 -28.76 36.64
N TYR A 13 6.93 -29.78 36.47
CA TYR A 13 7.01 -31.04 37.21
C TYR A 13 8.31 -31.82 36.91
N LEU A 14 8.74 -31.87 35.64
CA LEU A 14 10.03 -32.45 35.26
C LEU A 14 11.20 -31.71 35.92
N ALA A 15 11.19 -30.38 35.92
CA ALA A 15 12.23 -29.57 36.58
C ALA A 15 12.30 -29.86 38.08
N PHE A 16 11.14 -29.97 38.74
CA PHE A 16 11.05 -30.34 40.15
C PHE A 16 11.65 -31.74 40.42
N ARG A 17 11.37 -32.72 39.56
CA ARG A 17 11.91 -34.09 39.65
C ARG A 17 13.41 -34.18 39.32
N LEU A 18 13.89 -33.32 38.41
CA LEU A 18 15.29 -33.30 37.95
C LEU A 18 16.24 -32.48 38.84
N LYS A 19 15.71 -31.80 39.87
CA LYS A 19 16.46 -31.00 40.87
C LYS A 19 17.67 -31.72 41.50
N ASN A 20 17.75 -33.05 41.41
CA ASN A 20 18.82 -33.86 42.00
C ASN A 20 19.94 -34.31 41.04
N LEU A 21 19.85 -34.10 39.73
CA LEU A 21 20.85 -34.54 38.74
C LEU A 21 21.80 -33.39 38.36
N GLY A 22 22.89 -33.25 39.12
CA GLY A 22 23.93 -32.26 38.84
C GLY A 22 25.04 -32.85 37.98
N SER A 23 25.18 -32.39 36.73
CA SER A 23 26.38 -32.66 35.91
C SER A 23 26.86 -31.38 35.18
N PRO A 24 28.17 -31.20 34.96
CA PRO A 24 28.75 -30.04 34.27
C PRO A 24 28.32 -29.92 32.79
N LEU A 25 27.79 -30.99 32.20
CA LEU A 25 27.21 -31.00 30.85
C LEU A 25 26.00 -30.06 30.76
N SER A 26 25.22 -29.95 31.83
CA SER A 26 24.03 -29.10 31.85
C SER A 26 24.35 -27.60 31.66
N ALA A 27 25.48 -27.11 32.17
CA ALA A 27 25.85 -25.69 32.09
C ALA A 27 26.24 -25.25 30.66
N HIS A 28 26.90 -26.16 29.93
CA HIS A 28 27.24 -25.98 28.52
C HIS A 28 25.97 -26.00 27.65
N VAL A 29 25.01 -26.88 27.95
CA VAL A 29 23.72 -26.94 27.27
C VAL A 29 22.88 -25.67 27.53
N SER A 30 22.84 -25.15 28.76
CA SER A 30 22.18 -23.87 29.06
C SER A 30 22.79 -22.71 28.28
N THR A 31 24.11 -22.62 28.23
CA THR A 31 24.84 -21.57 27.50
C THR A 31 24.60 -21.67 25.99
N PHE A 32 24.60 -22.88 25.42
CA PHE A 32 24.30 -23.13 24.01
C PHE A 32 22.85 -22.76 23.66
N LEU A 33 21.88 -23.16 24.49
CA LEU A 33 20.47 -22.82 24.29
C LEU A 33 20.22 -21.30 24.41
N LEU A 34 20.93 -20.58 25.29
CA LEU A 34 20.89 -19.12 25.37
C LEU A 34 21.41 -18.47 24.08
N HIS A 35 22.54 -18.94 23.53
CA HIS A 35 23.09 -18.44 22.27
C HIS A 35 22.13 -18.66 21.09
N PHE A 36 21.39 -19.77 21.10
CA PHE A 36 20.39 -20.10 20.07
C PHE A 36 19.27 -19.05 19.97
N PHE A 37 18.93 -18.37 21.08
CA PHE A 37 17.95 -17.28 21.08
C PHE A 37 18.48 -15.95 20.52
N PHE A 38 19.81 -15.79 20.41
CA PHE A 38 20.45 -14.60 19.84
C PHE A 38 20.91 -14.79 18.39
N LEU A 39 20.72 -15.99 17.81
CA LEU A 39 21.03 -16.24 16.40
C LEU A 39 20.07 -15.45 15.49
N PRO A 40 20.56 -14.79 14.42
CA PRO A 40 19.74 -13.95 13.54
C PRO A 40 18.86 -14.74 12.56
N PHE A 41 18.61 -16.03 12.83
CA PHE A 41 17.85 -16.92 11.94
C PHE A 41 16.38 -17.05 12.39
N PRO A 42 15.42 -17.09 11.44
CA PRO A 42 14.01 -17.26 11.77
C PRO A 42 13.75 -18.69 12.29
N VAL A 43 13.60 -18.83 13.61
CA VAL A 43 13.24 -20.10 14.25
C VAL A 43 11.72 -20.29 14.24
N PRO A 44 11.18 -21.45 13.79
CA PRO A 44 9.76 -21.76 13.91
C PRO A 44 9.26 -21.60 15.36
N GLN A 45 8.10 -20.97 15.56
CA GLN A 45 7.59 -20.61 16.89
C GLN A 45 7.47 -21.80 17.87
N VAL A 46 7.13 -22.98 17.36
CA VAL A 46 7.01 -24.21 18.16
C VAL A 46 8.38 -24.63 18.71
N VAL A 47 9.42 -24.59 17.87
CA VAL A 47 10.80 -24.93 18.23
C VAL A 47 11.33 -23.96 19.28
N ALA A 48 11.12 -22.66 19.09
CA ALA A 48 11.53 -21.63 20.06
C ALA A 48 10.88 -21.82 21.44
N ARG A 49 9.59 -22.20 21.49
CA ARG A 49 8.89 -22.46 22.77
C ARG A 49 9.43 -23.68 23.49
N VAL A 50 9.69 -24.77 22.76
CA VAL A 50 10.23 -26.02 23.32
C VAL A 50 11.64 -25.79 23.86
N LEU A 51 12.52 -25.15 23.08
CA LEU A 51 13.89 -24.85 23.49
C LEU A 51 13.94 -23.89 24.69
N GLY A 52 13.06 -22.88 24.74
CA GLY A 52 13.00 -21.93 25.85
C GLY A 52 12.54 -22.58 27.15
N SER A 53 11.60 -23.53 27.06
CA SER A 53 11.15 -24.27 28.24
C SER A 53 12.15 -25.32 28.70
N ALA A 54 12.84 -25.99 27.77
CA ALA A 54 13.96 -26.87 28.10
C ALA A 54 15.08 -26.11 28.81
N LEU A 55 15.44 -24.92 28.32
CA LEU A 55 16.41 -24.03 28.96
C LEU A 55 15.98 -23.65 30.38
N ALA A 56 14.73 -23.23 30.58
CA ALA A 56 14.21 -22.88 31.91
C ALA A 56 14.30 -24.07 32.89
N VAL A 57 13.93 -25.28 32.44
CA VAL A 57 14.04 -26.51 33.24
C VAL A 57 15.48 -26.78 33.67
N ILE A 58 16.43 -26.66 32.74
CA ILE A 58 17.85 -26.90 33.02
C ILE A 58 18.38 -25.86 34.02
N LEU A 59 18.09 -24.57 33.83
CA LEU A 59 18.51 -23.49 34.74
C LEU A 59 17.95 -23.68 36.15
N ILE A 60 16.68 -24.06 36.28
CA ILE A 60 16.03 -24.34 37.58
C ILE A 60 16.66 -25.56 38.26
N SER A 61 16.98 -26.61 37.49
CA SER A 61 17.60 -27.83 38.03
C SER A 61 19.04 -27.60 38.54
N GLN A 62 19.75 -26.62 37.98
CA GLN A 62 21.14 -26.28 38.34
C GLN A 62 21.26 -25.49 39.65
N HIS A 63 20.20 -24.78 40.06
CA HIS A 63 20.21 -23.94 41.26
C HIS A 63 20.47 -24.73 42.57
N SER A 64 20.32 -26.05 42.55
CA SER A 64 20.36 -26.90 43.75
C SER A 64 21.76 -27.29 44.25
N LYS A 65 22.86 -27.15 43.48
CA LYS A 65 24.13 -27.83 43.83
C LYS A 65 25.45 -27.05 43.66
N THR A 66 25.46 -25.83 43.14
CA THR A 66 26.72 -25.09 42.91
C THR A 66 26.76 -23.76 43.65
N SER A 67 27.53 -23.69 44.74
CA SER A 67 27.84 -22.45 45.48
C SER A 67 28.57 -21.37 44.65
N SER A 68 28.94 -21.64 43.39
CA SER A 68 29.66 -20.71 42.52
C SER A 68 28.99 -20.48 41.15
N SER A 69 27.74 -20.92 40.96
CA SER A 69 27.04 -20.68 39.68
C SER A 69 25.63 -20.20 39.93
N SER A 70 25.49 -18.87 39.98
CA SER A 70 24.46 -18.18 39.20
C SER A 70 24.55 -16.65 39.33
N ALA A 71 25.75 -16.04 39.31
CA ALA A 71 25.90 -14.57 39.32
C ALA A 71 25.03 -13.86 38.24
N LEU A 72 24.69 -14.57 37.16
CA LEU A 72 23.79 -14.13 36.09
C LEU A 72 22.29 -14.20 36.46
N LEU A 73 21.83 -15.23 37.20
CA LEU A 73 20.42 -15.36 37.63
C LEU A 73 20.14 -14.66 38.98
N THR A 74 21.16 -14.46 39.82
CA THR A 74 21.09 -13.65 41.03
C THR A 74 21.42 -12.18 40.78
N ASN A 75 21.72 -11.81 39.52
CA ASN A 75 21.85 -10.41 39.13
C ASN A 75 20.51 -9.70 39.34
N LYS A 76 20.51 -8.66 40.18
CA LYS A 76 19.33 -7.83 40.48
C LYS A 76 18.59 -7.38 39.22
N PHE A 77 19.30 -7.10 38.13
CA PHE A 77 18.70 -6.71 36.85
C PHE A 77 17.91 -7.85 36.19
N VAL A 78 18.49 -9.05 36.15
CA VAL A 78 17.84 -10.23 35.53
C VAL A 78 16.67 -10.71 36.38
N THR A 79 16.82 -10.71 37.71
CA THR A 79 15.72 -11.01 38.63
C THR A 79 14.59 -9.99 38.46
N TYR A 80 14.90 -8.69 38.39
CA TYR A 80 13.92 -7.64 38.18
C TYR A 80 13.18 -7.76 36.83
N LEU A 81 13.88 -8.10 35.75
CA LEU A 81 13.24 -8.41 34.47
C LEU A 81 12.31 -9.62 34.57
N GLY A 82 12.68 -10.62 35.38
CA GLY A 82 11.83 -11.75 35.73
C GLY A 82 10.57 -11.32 36.48
N ASP A 83 10.71 -10.46 37.49
CA ASP A 83 9.60 -9.97 38.33
C ASP A 83 8.56 -9.21 37.50
N ILE A 84 8.99 -8.40 36.52
CA ILE A 84 8.07 -7.66 35.64
C ILE A 84 7.57 -8.47 34.43
N SER A 85 8.12 -9.67 34.20
CA SER A 85 7.91 -10.41 32.94
C SER A 85 6.44 -10.76 32.66
N TYR A 86 5.66 -11.02 33.71
CA TYR A 86 4.24 -11.33 33.59
C TYR A 86 3.44 -10.13 33.08
N VAL A 87 3.64 -8.96 33.70
CA VAL A 87 3.01 -7.71 33.27
C VAL A 87 3.46 -7.34 31.86
N TRP A 88 4.75 -7.52 31.55
CA TRP A 88 5.28 -7.22 30.23
C TRP A 88 4.65 -8.10 29.14
N TYR A 89 4.48 -9.39 29.43
CA TYR A 89 3.76 -10.32 28.56
C TYR A 89 2.30 -9.90 28.35
N LEU A 90 1.63 -9.33 29.35
CA LEU A 90 0.26 -8.83 29.19
C LEU A 90 0.19 -7.44 28.53
N SER A 91 1.17 -6.56 28.70
CA SER A 91 1.11 -5.21 28.13
C SER A 91 1.56 -5.16 26.67
N HIS A 92 2.50 -6.03 26.26
CA HIS A 92 3.10 -5.93 24.93
C HIS A 92 2.09 -6.17 23.80
N TRP A 93 1.07 -7.01 24.01
CA TRP A 93 0.05 -7.25 22.99
C TRP A 93 -0.84 -6.02 22.78
N ILE A 94 -1.18 -5.28 23.85
CA ILE A 94 -1.96 -4.04 23.77
C ILE A 94 -1.18 -2.99 22.98
N VAL A 95 0.09 -2.77 23.33
CA VAL A 95 0.97 -1.82 22.64
C VAL A 95 1.14 -2.20 21.16
N LYS A 96 1.35 -3.50 20.89
CA LYS A 96 1.46 -4.01 19.52
C LYS A 96 0.17 -3.78 18.72
N VAL A 97 -1.00 -4.00 19.33
CA VAL A 97 -2.30 -3.76 18.68
C VAL A 97 -2.45 -2.27 18.36
N PHE A 98 -2.16 -1.37 19.30
CA PHE A 98 -2.24 0.07 19.06
C PHE A 98 -1.33 0.54 17.92
N ILE A 99 -0.08 0.07 17.86
CA ILE A 99 0.87 0.47 16.81
C ILE A 99 0.51 -0.18 15.45
N TYR A 100 0.05 -1.43 15.44
CA TYR A 100 -0.44 -2.07 14.22
C TYR A 100 -1.74 -1.42 13.71
N TYR A 101 -2.52 -0.84 14.61
CA TYR A 101 -3.75 -0.13 14.25
C TYR A 101 -3.47 1.19 13.51
N THR A 102 -2.32 1.82 13.77
CA THR A 102 -1.90 3.06 13.11
C THR A 102 -1.09 2.84 11.83
N SER A 103 -0.40 1.69 11.70
CA SER A 103 0.54 1.43 10.59
C SER A 103 0.16 0.17 9.80
N ALA A 104 0.02 0.30 8.47
CA ALA A 104 -0.38 -0.82 7.60
C ALA A 104 0.70 -1.91 7.48
N ASP A 105 1.97 -1.54 7.57
CA ASP A 105 3.15 -2.40 7.54
C ASP A 105 4.08 -2.02 8.71
N MET A 106 4.64 -3.01 9.43
CA MET A 106 5.52 -2.75 10.58
C MET A 106 6.99 -2.67 10.17
N HIS A 107 7.56 -1.47 10.21
CA HIS A 107 8.99 -1.23 10.03
C HIS A 107 9.81 -1.68 11.24
N PHE A 108 11.13 -1.85 11.06
CA PHE A 108 12.03 -2.29 12.14
C PHE A 108 12.03 -1.32 13.34
N SER A 109 11.98 -0.01 13.07
CA SER A 109 11.88 1.04 14.10
C SER A 109 10.64 0.88 14.97
N GLU A 110 9.48 0.55 14.38
CA GLU A 110 8.23 0.35 15.11
C GLU A 110 8.28 -0.89 16.01
N LYS A 111 8.97 -1.95 15.58
CA LYS A 111 9.21 -3.14 16.42
C LYS A 111 10.03 -2.79 17.66
N VAL A 112 11.06 -1.96 17.52
CA VAL A 112 11.87 -1.47 18.64
C VAL A 112 11.03 -0.59 19.57
N GLN A 113 10.19 0.29 19.02
CA GLN A 113 9.27 1.11 19.81
C GLN A 113 8.27 0.27 20.62
N ILE A 114 7.71 -0.80 20.03
CA ILE A 114 6.81 -1.72 20.75
C ILE A 114 7.52 -2.29 21.99
N VAL A 115 8.77 -2.74 21.84
CA VAL A 115 9.56 -3.31 22.95
C VAL A 115 9.78 -2.27 24.04
N ILE A 116 10.22 -1.06 23.69
CA ILE A 116 10.51 0.01 24.65
C ILE A 116 9.24 0.47 25.38
N ILE A 117 8.16 0.74 24.65
CA ILE A 117 6.90 1.23 25.22
C ILE A 117 6.26 0.15 26.10
N SER A 118 6.26 -1.12 25.66
CA SER A 118 5.69 -2.21 26.48
C SER A 118 6.48 -2.44 27.76
N LEU A 119 7.81 -2.30 27.73
CA LEU A 119 8.65 -2.36 28.92
C LEU A 119 8.35 -1.19 29.88
N ALA A 120 8.24 0.03 29.38
CA ALA A 120 7.90 1.20 30.19
C ALA A 120 6.52 1.06 30.87
N VAL A 121 5.51 0.63 30.10
CA VAL A 121 4.17 0.32 30.63
C VAL A 121 4.25 -0.78 31.68
N SER A 122 5.06 -1.82 31.45
CA SER A 122 5.24 -2.91 32.40
C SER A 122 5.82 -2.45 33.72
N ILE A 123 6.88 -1.63 33.68
CA ILE A 123 7.51 -1.07 34.88
C ILE A 123 6.50 -0.23 35.68
N PHE A 124 5.75 0.62 34.97
CA PHE A 124 4.72 1.45 35.60
C PHE A 124 3.66 0.61 36.30
N VAL A 125 3.05 -0.35 35.60
CA VAL A 125 1.99 -1.21 36.15
C VAL A 125 2.51 -2.08 37.29
N HIS A 126 3.73 -2.60 37.18
CA HIS A 126 4.34 -3.45 38.20
C HIS A 126 4.45 -2.75 39.56
N HIS A 127 4.96 -1.50 39.58
CA HIS A 127 5.15 -0.77 40.84
C HIS A 127 3.90 -0.06 41.35
N THR A 128 3.01 0.41 40.45
CA THR A 128 1.83 1.19 40.85
C THR A 128 0.59 0.35 41.11
N LEU A 129 0.44 -0.78 40.43
CA LEU A 129 -0.75 -1.63 40.52
C LEU A 129 -0.42 -3.01 41.08
N GLU A 130 0.49 -3.75 40.46
CA GLU A 130 0.74 -5.16 40.83
C GLU A 130 1.25 -5.30 42.26
N LYS A 131 2.35 -4.62 42.62
CA LYS A 131 2.92 -4.71 43.99
C LYS A 131 1.94 -4.29 45.09
N PRO A 132 1.22 -3.16 44.99
CA PRO A 132 0.23 -2.79 46.00
C PRO A 132 -0.93 -3.78 46.11
N LEU A 133 -1.46 -4.25 44.98
CA LEU A 133 -2.62 -5.15 44.96
C LEU A 133 -2.28 -6.58 45.42
N LEU A 134 -1.04 -7.04 45.24
CA LEU A 134 -0.58 -8.33 45.78
C LEU A 134 -0.45 -8.33 47.31
N ARG A 135 -0.30 -7.15 47.92
CA ARG A 135 -0.14 -7.00 49.37
C ARG A 135 -1.47 -7.06 50.12
N ASP A 136 -2.56 -6.58 49.53
CA ASP A 136 -3.88 -6.55 50.16
C ASP A 136 -4.95 -7.22 49.30
N ARG A 137 -5.52 -8.32 49.84
CA ARG A 137 -6.55 -9.12 49.18
C ARG A 137 -7.85 -8.34 48.99
N PHE A 138 -8.20 -7.44 49.91
CA PHE A 138 -9.44 -6.67 49.79
C PHE A 138 -9.34 -5.63 48.68
N SER A 139 -8.25 -4.86 48.66
CA SER A 139 -7.94 -3.94 47.55
C SER A 139 -7.89 -4.65 46.19
N SER A 140 -7.30 -5.85 46.15
CA SER A 140 -7.26 -6.68 44.93
C SER A 140 -8.66 -7.08 44.43
N LEU A 141 -9.53 -7.53 45.35
CA LEU A 141 -10.91 -7.90 45.01
C LEU A 141 -11.70 -6.69 44.53
N LEU A 142 -11.64 -5.57 45.25
CA LEU A 142 -12.34 -4.34 44.88
C LEU A 142 -11.89 -3.82 43.52
N PHE A 143 -10.58 -3.75 43.27
CA PHE A 143 -10.03 -3.36 41.97
C PHE A 143 -10.51 -4.27 40.85
N THR A 144 -10.53 -5.59 41.06
CA THR A 144 -11.01 -6.56 40.08
C THR A 144 -12.50 -6.35 39.76
N VAL A 145 -13.34 -6.15 40.78
CA VAL A 145 -14.77 -5.88 40.60
C VAL A 145 -14.99 -4.58 39.83
N LEU A 146 -14.24 -3.52 40.14
CA LEU A 146 -14.29 -2.26 39.42
C LEU A 146 -13.87 -2.42 37.95
N CYS A 147 -12.79 -3.15 37.66
CA CYS A 147 -12.37 -3.46 36.30
C CYS A 147 -13.44 -4.24 35.52
N LEU A 148 -14.09 -5.22 36.15
CA LEU A 148 -15.17 -5.99 35.52
C LEU A 148 -16.41 -5.12 35.28
N ALA A 149 -16.80 -4.28 36.26
CA ALA A 149 -17.95 -3.39 36.15
C ALA A 149 -17.74 -2.31 35.07
N THR A 150 -16.56 -1.69 35.02
CA THR A 150 -16.17 -0.75 33.97
C THR A 150 -16.13 -1.41 32.60
N THR A 151 -15.59 -2.63 32.49
CA THR A 151 -15.61 -3.39 31.24
C THR A 151 -17.04 -3.65 30.78
N ALA A 152 -17.91 -4.14 31.68
CA ALA A 152 -19.33 -4.35 31.38
C ALA A 152 -20.05 -3.05 30.98
N TYR A 153 -19.73 -1.94 31.66
CA TYR A 153 -20.27 -0.62 31.33
C TYR A 153 -19.80 -0.13 29.95
N PHE A 154 -18.52 -0.30 29.61
CA PHE A 154 -18.04 0.01 28.26
C PHE A 154 -18.65 -0.91 27.20
N PHE A 155 -18.91 -2.20 27.49
CA PHE A 155 -19.64 -3.06 26.57
C PHE A 155 -21.11 -2.65 26.39
N TYR A 156 -21.72 -2.09 27.44
CA TYR A 156 -23.09 -1.56 27.39
C TYR A 156 -23.17 -0.23 26.64
N LEU A 157 -22.20 0.67 26.85
CA LEU A 157 -22.13 1.99 26.22
C LEU A 157 -21.50 1.99 24.83
N ALA A 158 -20.65 1.01 24.52
CA ALA A 158 -20.08 0.85 23.20
C ALA A 158 -21.25 0.92 22.23
N PRO A 159 -21.32 1.97 21.40
CA PRO A 159 -22.38 2.07 20.42
C PRO A 159 -22.38 0.72 19.70
N ARG A 160 -23.51 0.01 19.72
CA ARG A 160 -23.81 -0.88 18.62
C ARG A 160 -24.02 0.04 17.43
N ASP A 161 -22.96 0.63 16.92
CA ASP A 161 -22.90 1.24 15.60
C ASP A 161 -22.97 0.07 14.61
N SER A 162 -24.08 -0.68 14.65
CA SER A 162 -24.54 -1.49 13.55
C SER A 162 -25.17 -0.62 12.48
N ASP A 163 -25.33 0.69 12.71
CA ASP A 163 -26.19 1.51 11.86
C ASP A 163 -25.48 2.71 11.21
N ARG A 164 -24.16 2.88 11.45
CA ARG A 164 -23.29 3.65 10.54
C ARG A 164 -22.62 2.74 9.53
N PHE A 165 -23.34 1.74 9.04
CA PHE A 165 -23.14 1.39 7.64
C PHE A 165 -23.20 2.71 6.86
N PHE A 166 -22.32 2.88 5.89
CA PHE A 166 -22.69 3.68 4.73
C PHE A 166 -24.13 3.31 4.41
N THR A 167 -25.10 4.19 4.73
CA THR A 167 -26.44 4.07 4.19
C THR A 167 -26.21 4.31 2.72
N MET A 168 -25.88 3.24 2.01
CA MET A 168 -26.05 3.14 0.58
C MET A 168 -27.52 3.43 0.40
N ASN A 169 -27.85 4.71 0.19
CA ASN A 169 -29.15 5.12 -0.32
C ASN A 169 -29.49 4.12 -1.41
N ASN A 170 -30.50 3.26 -1.17
CA ASN A 170 -30.87 2.09 -1.96
C ASN A 170 -30.22 2.10 -3.34
N TYR A 171 -28.96 1.66 -3.42
CA TYR A 171 -28.29 1.58 -4.69
C TYR A 171 -28.85 0.32 -5.31
N PRO A 172 -29.54 0.36 -6.46
CA PRO A 172 -30.02 -0.84 -7.12
C PRO A 172 -28.79 -1.72 -7.37
N CYS A 173 -28.66 -2.76 -6.57
CA CYS A 173 -27.43 -3.49 -6.43
C CYS A 173 -27.38 -4.49 -7.59
N SER A 174 -26.63 -4.13 -8.64
CA SER A 174 -26.43 -4.99 -9.79
C SER A 174 -25.13 -5.78 -9.62
N THR A 175 -25.25 -7.10 -9.65
CA THR A 175 -24.11 -8.04 -9.69
C THR A 175 -23.45 -8.09 -11.06
N ALA A 176 -24.02 -7.41 -12.07
CA ALA A 176 -23.45 -7.35 -13.40
C ALA A 176 -22.14 -6.55 -13.39
N GLN A 177 -21.03 -7.24 -13.62
CA GLN A 177 -19.75 -6.59 -13.84
C GLN A 177 -19.80 -5.81 -15.15
N PRO A 178 -19.32 -4.54 -15.19
CA PRO A 178 -19.17 -3.82 -16.44
C PRO A 178 -18.24 -4.61 -17.37
N ASN A 179 -18.63 -4.79 -18.63
CA ASN A 179 -17.76 -5.41 -19.64
C ASN A 179 -16.67 -4.42 -20.09
N THR A 180 -15.74 -4.12 -19.18
CA THR A 180 -14.63 -3.19 -19.39
C THR A 180 -13.33 -3.85 -18.94
N TYR A 181 -12.22 -3.51 -19.60
CA TYR A 181 -10.90 -4.04 -19.22
C TYR A 181 -10.61 -3.87 -17.73
N TRP A 182 -10.93 -2.70 -17.17
CA TRP A 182 -10.64 -2.37 -15.79
C TRP A 182 -11.54 -3.08 -14.78
N ALA A 183 -12.76 -3.48 -15.16
CA ALA A 183 -13.66 -4.21 -14.25
C ALA A 183 -13.03 -5.49 -13.72
N ASN A 184 -12.28 -6.22 -14.55
CA ASN A 184 -11.57 -7.44 -14.12
C ASN A 184 -10.54 -7.19 -12.99
N TRP A 185 -10.10 -5.93 -12.81
CA TRP A 185 -9.05 -5.55 -11.87
C TRP A 185 -9.56 -4.73 -10.70
N THR A 186 -10.59 -3.91 -10.91
CA THR A 186 -11.04 -2.90 -9.95
C THR A 186 -12.48 -3.08 -9.51
N TYR A 187 -13.22 -4.06 -10.05
CA TYR A 187 -14.60 -4.30 -9.64
C TYR A 187 -14.63 -4.88 -8.23
N ILE A 188 -15.36 -4.19 -7.36
CA ILE A 188 -15.74 -4.66 -6.03
C ILE A 188 -17.25 -4.81 -6.08
N ASN A 189 -17.75 -6.01 -5.78
CA ASN A 189 -19.18 -6.28 -5.82
C ASN A 189 -19.90 -5.38 -4.80
N PRO A 190 -20.76 -4.44 -5.25
CA PRO A 190 -21.46 -3.54 -4.35
C PRO A 190 -22.46 -4.28 -3.45
N CYS A 191 -22.92 -5.48 -3.86
CA CYS A 191 -23.83 -6.33 -3.09
C CYS A 191 -23.11 -7.18 -2.04
N ALA A 192 -21.77 -7.23 -2.03
CA ALA A 192 -21.04 -8.03 -1.05
C ALA A 192 -21.11 -7.40 0.36
N PRO A 193 -21.03 -8.21 1.43
CA PRO A 193 -20.96 -7.71 2.80
C PRO A 193 -19.85 -6.66 2.94
N TYR A 194 -20.10 -5.61 3.75
CA TYR A 194 -19.16 -4.50 3.91
C TYR A 194 -17.73 -4.96 4.26
N SER A 195 -17.61 -5.92 5.19
CA SER A 195 -16.31 -6.49 5.59
C SER A 195 -15.57 -7.19 4.44
N GLU A 196 -16.31 -7.77 3.49
CA GLU A 196 -15.74 -8.38 2.29
C GLU A 196 -15.33 -7.31 1.28
N ARG A 197 -16.17 -6.27 1.06
CA ARG A 197 -15.82 -5.11 0.23
C ARG A 197 -14.53 -4.44 0.70
N VAL A 198 -14.37 -4.24 2.01
CA VAL A 198 -13.15 -3.67 2.61
C VAL A 198 -11.94 -4.56 2.35
N LYS A 199 -12.05 -5.88 2.57
CA LYS A 199 -10.96 -6.84 2.29
C LYS A 199 -10.56 -6.81 0.81
N GLN A 200 -11.55 -6.79 -0.09
CA GLN A 200 -11.31 -6.70 -1.53
C GLN A 200 -10.64 -5.37 -1.92
N ALA A 201 -11.12 -4.24 -1.39
CA ALA A 201 -10.52 -2.93 -1.63
C ALA A 201 -9.04 -2.86 -1.20
N ILE A 202 -8.73 -3.37 0.00
CA ILE A 202 -7.35 -3.43 0.50
C ILE A 202 -6.49 -4.32 -0.40
N LYS A 203 -7.01 -5.50 -0.78
CA LYS A 203 -6.31 -6.44 -1.67
C LYS A 203 -6.03 -5.81 -3.03
N VAL A 204 -7.01 -5.17 -3.66
CA VAL A 204 -6.87 -4.50 -4.96
C VAL A 204 -5.84 -3.37 -4.88
N ASN A 205 -5.90 -2.53 -3.84
CA ASN A 205 -4.91 -1.45 -3.64
C ASN A 205 -3.48 -2.00 -3.48
N ALA A 206 -3.31 -3.09 -2.75
CA ALA A 206 -2.00 -3.75 -2.57
C ALA A 206 -1.50 -4.38 -3.88
N LEU A 207 -2.38 -5.09 -4.62
CA LEU A 207 -2.05 -5.68 -5.91
C LEU A 207 -1.63 -4.62 -6.93
N TYR A 208 -2.34 -3.50 -6.99
CA TYR A 208 -2.04 -2.43 -7.95
C TYR A 208 -0.64 -1.83 -7.76
N LYS A 209 -0.16 -1.78 -6.50
CA LYS A 209 1.18 -1.32 -6.14
C LYS A 209 2.29 -2.26 -6.63
N LEU A 210 2.04 -3.57 -6.57
CA LEU A 210 3.03 -4.61 -6.86
C LEU A 210 2.96 -5.12 -8.30
N LYS A 211 1.85 -4.84 -9.00
CA LYS A 211 1.60 -5.36 -10.35
C LYS A 211 2.61 -4.81 -11.34
N ASN A 212 3.21 -5.73 -12.09
CA ASN A 212 3.96 -5.38 -13.28
C ASN A 212 2.98 -4.99 -14.40
N TRP A 213 3.08 -3.76 -14.87
CA TRP A 213 2.23 -3.24 -15.96
C TRP A 213 2.83 -3.52 -17.35
N TYR A 214 4.04 -4.09 -17.40
CA TYR A 214 4.71 -4.50 -18.63
C TYR A 214 4.19 -5.86 -19.10
N PRO A 215 3.66 -5.96 -20.33
CA PRO A 215 3.37 -7.26 -20.93
C PRO A 215 4.66 -8.09 -21.03
N PRO A 216 4.63 -9.40 -20.76
CA PRO A 216 5.83 -10.23 -20.77
C PRO A 216 6.54 -10.31 -22.14
N HIS A 217 5.84 -9.98 -23.23
CA HIS A 217 6.38 -10.00 -24.60
C HIS A 217 6.91 -8.64 -25.08
N TYR A 218 6.95 -7.63 -24.19
CA TYR A 218 7.52 -6.33 -24.53
C TYR A 218 9.02 -6.44 -24.80
N ARG A 219 9.45 -5.90 -25.94
CA ARG A 219 10.88 -5.72 -26.25
C ARG A 219 11.23 -4.25 -26.17
N ALA A 220 12.45 -3.95 -25.72
CA ALA A 220 12.98 -2.61 -25.79
C ALA A 220 13.01 -2.14 -27.27
N PRO A 221 12.68 -0.87 -27.55
CA PRO A 221 12.81 -0.33 -28.90
C PRO A 221 14.29 -0.33 -29.33
N ASN A 222 14.58 -0.76 -30.56
CA ASN A 222 15.91 -0.67 -31.15
C ASN A 222 16.20 0.76 -31.64
N GLU A 223 16.20 1.74 -30.74
CA GLU A 223 16.31 3.16 -31.10
C GLU A 223 17.43 3.84 -30.30
N SER A 224 18.52 4.19 -30.99
CA SER A 224 19.72 4.83 -30.41
C SER A 224 19.60 6.35 -30.21
N ASP A 225 18.48 6.93 -30.66
CA ASP A 225 18.35 8.38 -30.87
C ASP A 225 17.99 9.17 -29.61
N TYR A 226 17.69 8.51 -28.49
CA TYR A 226 17.47 9.18 -27.20
C TYR A 226 18.35 8.55 -26.10
N LYS A 227 19.25 9.36 -25.54
CA LYS A 227 20.19 8.92 -24.47
C LYS A 227 19.73 9.26 -23.05
N CYS A 228 18.62 9.97 -22.93
CA CYS A 228 18.17 10.56 -21.67
C CYS A 228 17.62 9.55 -20.64
N GLU A 229 17.39 8.29 -21.03
CA GLU A 229 16.98 7.21 -20.14
C GLU A 229 17.72 5.90 -20.44
N ALA A 230 19.05 5.93 -20.51
CA ALA A 230 19.85 4.70 -20.46
C ALA A 230 19.55 3.82 -19.20
N GLU A 231 18.75 4.31 -18.24
CA GLU A 231 18.41 3.65 -16.98
C GLU A 231 16.97 3.07 -16.90
N PHE A 232 16.07 3.34 -17.87
CA PHE A 232 14.67 2.85 -17.84
C PHE A 232 14.24 2.05 -19.09
N TRP A 233 15.15 1.22 -19.61
CA TRP A 233 14.93 0.31 -20.76
C TRP A 233 13.63 -0.51 -20.72
N ASN A 234 13.08 -0.73 -19.52
CA ASN A 234 11.84 -1.48 -19.30
C ASN A 234 10.55 -0.70 -19.61
N TRP A 235 10.60 0.63 -19.82
CA TRP A 235 9.41 1.50 -19.78
C TRP A 235 8.90 1.93 -21.16
N GLN A 236 9.75 1.80 -22.17
CA GLN A 236 9.36 1.86 -23.58
C GLN A 236 9.22 0.44 -24.08
N GLY A 237 8.45 0.24 -25.14
CA GLY A 237 8.47 -1.06 -25.76
C GLY A 237 7.69 -1.17 -27.04
N HIS A 238 7.87 -2.34 -27.63
CA HIS A 238 7.42 -2.70 -28.94
C HIS A 238 6.82 -4.11 -28.88
N VAL A 239 5.65 -4.26 -29.52
CA VAL A 239 4.91 -5.51 -29.62
C VAL A 239 4.41 -5.70 -31.04
N ASP A 240 4.74 -6.84 -31.64
CA ASP A 240 4.19 -7.28 -32.92
C ASP A 240 2.84 -7.96 -32.73
N GLY A 241 1.99 -7.86 -33.75
CA GLY A 241 0.72 -8.57 -33.84
C GLY A 241 0.40 -8.95 -35.29
N ASN A 242 -0.65 -9.76 -35.46
CA ASN A 242 -1.03 -10.30 -36.77
C ASN A 242 -2.09 -9.45 -37.50
N GLY A 243 -2.42 -8.28 -36.96
CA GLY A 243 -3.39 -7.36 -37.54
C GLY A 243 -2.77 -6.38 -38.51
N THR A 244 -3.41 -5.23 -38.68
CA THR A 244 -2.99 -4.19 -39.65
C THR A 244 -2.75 -2.83 -39.03
N LEU A 245 -3.29 -2.56 -37.84
CA LEU A 245 -3.18 -1.24 -37.21
C LEU A 245 -1.76 -1.01 -36.67
N LYS A 246 -1.21 0.15 -37.00
CA LYS A 246 -0.01 0.70 -36.36
C LYS A 246 -0.44 1.60 -35.21
N VAL A 247 -0.09 1.23 -33.99
CA VAL A 247 -0.53 1.92 -32.77
C VAL A 247 0.67 2.53 -32.06
N LEU A 248 0.59 3.81 -31.74
CA LEU A 248 1.62 4.51 -30.99
C LEU A 248 1.02 5.06 -29.69
N VAL A 249 1.68 4.82 -28.56
CA VAL A 249 1.26 5.33 -27.25
C VAL A 249 2.35 6.25 -26.70
N ILE A 250 2.04 7.52 -26.50
CA ILE A 250 2.98 8.53 -26.01
C ILE A 250 2.47 9.24 -24.76
N GLY A 251 3.38 9.67 -23.89
CA GLY A 251 3.02 10.52 -22.75
C GLY A 251 3.97 10.44 -21.57
N ASN A 252 3.42 10.41 -20.36
CA ASN A 252 4.21 10.36 -19.12
C ASN A 252 4.12 9.01 -18.41
N SER A 253 4.53 8.94 -17.14
CA SER A 253 4.48 7.71 -16.33
C SER A 253 3.10 7.06 -16.17
N TYR A 254 2.03 7.68 -16.69
CA TYR A 254 0.69 7.12 -16.77
C TYR A 254 0.42 6.37 -18.08
N ALA A 255 1.13 6.68 -19.17
CA ALA A 255 0.95 6.03 -20.47
C ALA A 255 1.15 4.52 -20.39
N VAL A 256 2.19 4.10 -19.67
CA VAL A 256 2.53 2.68 -19.50
C VAL A 256 1.39 1.88 -18.86
N LYS A 257 0.62 2.47 -17.96
CA LYS A 257 -0.45 1.77 -17.25
C LYS A 257 -1.62 1.43 -18.16
N MET A 258 -1.77 2.15 -19.27
CA MET A 258 -2.84 1.90 -20.24
C MET A 258 -2.46 0.84 -21.27
N ILE A 259 -1.18 0.50 -21.42
CA ILE A 259 -0.72 -0.45 -22.45
C ILE A 259 -1.46 -1.78 -22.39
N PRO A 260 -1.61 -2.45 -21.24
CA PRO A 260 -2.37 -3.69 -21.19
C PRO A 260 -3.82 -3.54 -21.67
N ALA A 261 -4.46 -2.41 -21.37
CA ALA A 261 -5.82 -2.12 -21.83
C ALA A 261 -5.85 -1.91 -23.36
N VAL A 262 -4.88 -1.18 -23.92
CA VAL A 262 -4.77 -0.95 -25.36
C VAL A 262 -4.57 -2.27 -26.11
N LEU A 263 -3.66 -3.12 -25.63
CA LEU A 263 -3.39 -4.42 -26.24
C LEU A 263 -4.61 -5.34 -26.21
N THR A 264 -5.32 -5.42 -25.08
CA THR A 264 -6.54 -6.24 -24.97
C THR A 264 -7.68 -5.71 -25.84
N VAL A 265 -7.90 -4.40 -25.91
CA VAL A 265 -8.97 -3.82 -26.74
C VAL A 265 -8.70 -4.01 -28.24
N LEU A 266 -7.42 -4.01 -28.63
CA LEU A 266 -6.99 -4.12 -30.01
C LEU A 266 -6.49 -5.52 -30.38
N GLU A 267 -6.75 -6.52 -29.54
CA GLU A 267 -6.30 -7.90 -29.76
C GLU A 267 -6.70 -8.40 -31.14
N GLY A 268 -5.73 -8.96 -31.87
CA GLY A 268 -5.89 -9.43 -33.25
C GLY A 268 -6.02 -8.33 -34.33
N LYS A 269 -6.04 -7.04 -33.96
CA LYS A 269 -6.26 -5.92 -34.90
C LYS A 269 -5.00 -5.11 -35.20
N TYR A 270 -4.01 -5.10 -34.32
CA TYR A 270 -2.77 -4.36 -34.53
C TYR A 270 -1.70 -5.22 -35.22
N ALA A 271 -0.95 -4.59 -36.13
CA ALA A 271 0.30 -5.11 -36.67
C ALA A 271 1.46 -4.83 -35.72
N VAL A 272 1.46 -3.63 -35.12
CA VAL A 272 2.51 -3.20 -34.19
C VAL A 272 1.94 -2.21 -33.18
N VAL A 273 2.35 -2.35 -31.93
CA VAL A 273 2.17 -1.36 -30.87
C VAL A 273 3.53 -0.94 -30.36
N GLU A 274 3.78 0.36 -30.35
CA GLU A 274 4.94 0.94 -29.69
C GLU A 274 4.53 1.97 -28.64
N ASN A 275 5.32 2.11 -27.58
CA ASN A 275 5.14 3.19 -26.62
C ASN A 275 6.44 3.87 -26.20
N PHE A 276 6.30 5.17 -25.95
CA PHE A 276 7.38 6.02 -25.45
C PHE A 276 6.83 6.96 -24.39
N MET A 277 7.45 6.97 -23.22
CA MET A 277 7.02 7.83 -22.13
C MET A 277 8.18 8.28 -21.26
N PHE A 278 8.00 9.39 -20.54
CA PHE A 278 8.94 9.82 -19.50
C PHE A 278 8.21 10.37 -18.29
N SER A 279 8.70 10.05 -17.09
CA SER A 279 8.05 10.46 -15.85
C SER A 279 8.01 12.00 -15.72
N GLY A 280 6.80 12.57 -15.75
CA GLY A 280 6.60 14.00 -15.58
C GLY A 280 6.74 14.87 -16.84
N CYS A 281 7.07 14.30 -18.01
CA CYS A 281 7.07 15.08 -19.26
C CYS A 281 5.68 15.07 -19.92
N GLU A 282 5.18 16.23 -20.34
CA GLU A 282 3.90 16.36 -21.02
C GLU A 282 4.11 16.81 -22.48
N PRO A 283 3.91 15.91 -23.48
CA PRO A 283 4.30 16.18 -24.87
C PRO A 283 3.62 17.40 -25.52
N LEU A 284 2.46 17.81 -25.02
CA LEU A 284 1.73 18.97 -25.55
C LEU A 284 2.24 20.32 -25.05
N ILE A 285 3.09 20.36 -24.02
CA ILE A 285 3.48 21.62 -23.39
C ILE A 285 4.97 21.75 -23.09
N ASN A 286 5.69 20.65 -22.82
CA ASN A 286 7.12 20.74 -22.51
C ASN A 286 7.92 21.20 -23.73
N GLU A 287 8.72 22.25 -23.61
CA GLU A 287 9.40 22.90 -24.74
C GLU A 287 10.20 21.94 -25.63
N ASP A 288 10.11 22.15 -26.95
CA ASP A 288 10.97 21.51 -27.95
C ASP A 288 12.34 22.22 -28.01
N VAL A 289 12.54 23.24 -27.18
CA VAL A 289 13.69 24.16 -27.16
C VAL A 289 14.47 23.86 -25.87
N GLY A 290 15.75 23.46 -25.99
CA GLY A 290 16.58 23.06 -24.85
C GLY A 290 17.13 21.62 -24.96
N GLU A 291 18.08 21.28 -24.09
CA GLU A 291 18.81 19.99 -24.12
C GLU A 291 18.31 18.99 -23.07
N GLY A 292 17.30 19.34 -22.28
CA GLY A 292 16.76 18.48 -21.23
C GLY A 292 15.99 17.25 -21.75
N CYS A 293 15.83 16.24 -20.89
CA CYS A 293 15.25 14.95 -21.28
C CYS A 293 13.81 15.01 -21.79
N CYS A 294 12.98 15.90 -21.25
CA CYS A 294 11.65 16.11 -21.80
C CYS A 294 11.69 16.66 -23.23
N ALA A 295 12.62 17.55 -23.55
CA ALA A 295 12.75 18.13 -24.89
C ALA A 295 13.26 17.06 -25.88
N GLN A 296 14.30 16.32 -25.51
CA GLN A 296 14.85 15.24 -26.34
C GLN A 296 13.79 14.16 -26.64
N LEU A 297 13.10 13.66 -25.60
CA LEU A 297 12.09 12.62 -25.81
C LEU A 297 10.86 13.17 -26.55
N THR A 298 10.46 14.42 -26.32
CA THR A 298 9.33 15.01 -27.09
C THR A 298 9.67 15.10 -28.57
N ARG A 299 10.89 15.55 -28.93
CA ARG A 299 11.36 15.52 -30.32
C ARG A 299 11.36 14.11 -30.90
N PHE A 300 11.81 13.13 -30.12
CA PHE A 300 11.80 11.72 -30.50
C PHE A 300 10.37 11.20 -30.73
N MET A 301 9.44 11.41 -29.80
CA MET A 301 8.02 11.02 -29.93
C MET A 301 7.39 11.60 -31.20
N PHE A 302 7.69 12.86 -31.51
CA PHE A 302 7.21 13.52 -32.71
C PHE A 302 7.88 12.96 -33.96
N LYS A 303 9.20 12.72 -33.95
CA LYS A 303 9.93 12.05 -35.04
C LYS A 303 9.32 10.68 -35.33
N LYS A 304 9.15 9.87 -34.29
CA LYS A 304 8.57 8.53 -34.39
C LYS A 304 7.15 8.53 -34.95
N THR A 305 6.33 9.50 -34.55
CA THR A 305 4.99 9.70 -35.13
C THR A 305 5.07 9.95 -36.64
N ARG A 306 6.03 10.77 -37.11
CA ARG A 306 6.20 11.05 -38.54
C ARG A 306 6.66 9.84 -39.35
N GLU A 307 7.54 9.02 -38.78
CA GLU A 307 8.14 7.86 -39.45
C GLU A 307 7.19 6.66 -39.44
N MET A 308 6.63 6.32 -38.28
CA MET A 308 5.70 5.21 -38.11
C MET A 308 4.38 5.47 -38.85
N LYS A 309 3.94 6.73 -38.91
CA LYS A 309 2.61 7.15 -39.40
C LYS A 309 1.48 6.27 -38.80
N PRO A 310 1.25 6.33 -37.48
CA PRO A 310 0.33 5.43 -36.82
C PRO A 310 -1.12 5.64 -37.27
N ASP A 311 -1.88 4.55 -37.31
CA ASP A 311 -3.33 4.61 -37.49
C ASP A 311 -3.99 5.19 -36.24
N LEU A 312 -3.54 4.74 -35.06
CA LEU A 312 -4.04 5.19 -33.77
C LEU A 312 -2.89 5.73 -32.92
N LEU A 313 -2.99 6.99 -32.49
CA LEU A 313 -2.08 7.59 -31.52
C LEU A 313 -2.82 7.80 -30.19
N PHE A 314 -2.34 7.16 -29.13
CA PHE A 314 -2.82 7.41 -27.77
C PHE A 314 -1.87 8.38 -27.08
N LEU A 315 -2.35 9.59 -26.80
CA LEU A 315 -1.68 10.58 -25.98
C LEU A 315 -2.19 10.46 -24.54
N ILE A 316 -1.42 9.81 -23.68
CA ILE A 316 -1.83 9.46 -22.31
C ILE A 316 -0.90 10.10 -21.30
N HIS A 317 -1.40 11.08 -20.58
CA HIS A 317 -0.63 11.71 -19.52
C HIS A 317 -1.54 12.19 -18.39
N ARG A 318 -1.04 12.08 -17.16
CA ARG A 318 -1.61 12.86 -16.06
C ARG A 318 -1.06 14.28 -16.13
N TYR A 319 -1.92 15.24 -16.43
CA TYR A 319 -1.61 16.68 -16.36
C TYR A 319 -1.21 17.07 -14.95
N ARG A 320 0.06 17.44 -14.77
CA ARG A 320 0.69 17.79 -13.49
C ARG A 320 1.22 19.22 -13.45
N SER A 321 1.33 19.84 -14.61
CA SER A 321 1.97 21.14 -14.80
C SER A 321 0.92 22.16 -15.25
N ALA A 322 1.28 23.05 -16.17
CA ALA A 322 0.52 24.25 -16.47
C ALA A 322 -0.95 23.98 -16.80
N PHE A 323 -1.29 22.86 -17.46
CA PHE A 323 -2.68 22.43 -17.78
C PHE A 323 -3.58 22.23 -16.55
N SER A 324 -3.01 22.02 -15.36
CA SER A 324 -3.75 21.75 -14.12
C SER A 324 -4.02 22.98 -13.24
N GLU A 325 -3.47 24.15 -13.61
CA GLU A 325 -3.61 25.41 -12.88
C GLU A 325 -4.94 26.13 -13.21
N VAL A 326 -5.43 26.99 -12.29
CA VAL A 326 -6.74 27.67 -12.33
C VAL A 326 -6.58 29.21 -12.34
N PRO A 327 -7.44 30.02 -13.01
CA PRO A 327 -8.45 29.71 -14.03
C PRO A 327 -8.02 30.05 -15.47
N PHE A 328 -8.70 29.39 -16.41
CA PHE A 328 -8.57 29.52 -17.84
C PHE A 328 -9.20 30.82 -18.38
N ASP A 329 -8.38 31.77 -18.86
CA ASP A 329 -8.85 32.90 -19.68
C ASP A 329 -8.99 32.44 -21.14
N ARG A 330 -10.25 32.29 -21.57
CA ARG A 330 -10.66 31.78 -22.89
C ARG A 330 -10.06 32.54 -24.08
N LYS A 331 -9.63 33.80 -23.91
CA LYS A 331 -9.29 34.66 -25.04
C LYS A 331 -7.80 34.66 -25.41
N ASN A 332 -6.89 34.36 -24.47
CA ASN A 332 -5.43 34.51 -24.71
C ASN A 332 -4.54 33.52 -23.93
N ASP A 333 -4.92 32.25 -23.88
CA ASP A 333 -4.10 31.21 -23.24
C ASP A 333 -2.99 30.69 -24.18
N SER A 334 -1.75 31.10 -23.91
CA SER A 334 -0.57 30.68 -24.67
C SER A 334 -0.31 29.17 -24.60
N LEU A 335 -0.70 28.50 -23.52
CA LEU A 335 -0.53 27.05 -23.35
C LEU A 335 -1.47 26.29 -24.28
N VAL A 336 -2.69 26.79 -24.45
CA VAL A 336 -3.64 26.25 -25.42
C VAL A 336 -3.13 26.43 -26.85
N TYR A 337 -2.54 27.60 -27.16
CA TYR A 337 -1.94 27.82 -28.47
C TYR A 337 -0.81 26.81 -28.76
N ILE A 338 0.13 26.66 -27.84
CA ILE A 338 1.26 25.72 -27.95
C ILE A 338 0.77 24.27 -28.09
N ALA A 339 -0.18 23.85 -27.25
CA ALA A 339 -0.74 22.50 -27.30
C ALA A 339 -1.46 22.21 -28.63
N ASN A 340 -2.18 23.18 -29.18
CA ASN A 340 -2.85 23.03 -30.48
C ASN A 340 -1.86 22.95 -31.64
N GLU A 341 -0.81 23.77 -31.63
CA GLU A 341 0.26 23.75 -32.65
C GLU A 341 0.92 22.37 -32.71
N ARG A 342 1.28 21.85 -31.53
CA ARG A 342 1.87 20.52 -31.36
C ARG A 342 0.93 19.39 -31.76
N LEU A 343 -0.33 19.48 -31.34
CA LEU A 343 -1.34 18.50 -31.73
C LEU A 343 -1.55 18.49 -33.25
N ALA A 344 -1.53 19.65 -33.90
CA ALA A 344 -1.61 19.76 -35.35
C ALA A 344 -0.40 19.09 -36.05
N ARG A 345 0.81 19.20 -35.48
CA ARG A 345 2.00 18.48 -35.98
C ARG A 345 1.83 16.96 -35.89
N LEU A 346 1.28 16.43 -34.81
CA LEU A 346 0.99 14.99 -34.66
C LEU A 346 -0.12 14.53 -35.63
N GLN A 347 -1.16 15.35 -35.79
CA GLN A 347 -2.31 15.06 -36.66
C GLN A 347 -1.91 14.91 -38.14
N LYS A 348 -0.90 15.66 -38.61
CA LYS A 348 -0.39 15.53 -40.00
C LYS A 348 0.08 14.11 -40.36
N HIS A 349 0.44 13.30 -39.36
CA HIS A 349 1.05 11.99 -39.56
C HIS A 349 0.25 10.86 -38.91
N THR A 350 -0.93 11.13 -38.37
CA THR A 350 -1.76 10.14 -37.67
C THR A 350 -3.18 10.16 -38.19
N LYS A 351 -3.82 9.00 -38.36
CA LYS A 351 -5.23 8.95 -38.78
C LYS A 351 -6.21 9.34 -37.67
N GLN A 352 -6.00 8.84 -36.45
CA GLN A 352 -6.83 9.15 -35.28
C GLN A 352 -6.02 9.34 -34.00
N ILE A 353 -6.36 10.36 -33.20
CA ILE A 353 -5.69 10.67 -31.94
C ILE A 353 -6.67 10.54 -30.77
N PHE A 354 -6.31 9.71 -29.79
CA PHE A 354 -7.00 9.56 -28.52
C PHE A 354 -6.23 10.31 -27.45
N ILE A 355 -6.87 11.26 -26.78
CA ILE A 355 -6.24 12.04 -25.71
C ILE A 355 -6.90 11.63 -24.39
N SER A 356 -6.09 11.26 -23.40
CA SER A 356 -6.59 10.96 -22.05
C SER A 356 -7.22 12.20 -21.43
N GLY A 357 -8.40 12.06 -20.84
CA GLY A 357 -9.05 13.13 -20.09
C GLY A 357 -8.31 13.47 -18.78
N SER A 358 -8.86 14.43 -18.04
CA SER A 358 -8.37 14.82 -16.73
C SER A 358 -8.39 13.65 -15.74
N MET A 359 -7.28 13.41 -15.05
CA MET A 359 -7.20 12.43 -13.96
C MET A 359 -7.16 13.15 -12.61
N PRO A 360 -7.88 12.68 -11.58
CA PRO A 360 -7.81 13.28 -10.25
C PRO A 360 -6.40 13.15 -9.66
N MET A 361 -5.96 14.20 -8.98
CA MET A 361 -4.76 14.18 -8.17
C MET A 361 -5.11 13.82 -6.72
N PHE A 362 -4.33 12.89 -6.16
CA PHE A 362 -4.39 12.51 -4.77
C PHE A 362 -3.01 12.69 -4.15
N ASP A 363 -2.98 13.00 -2.86
CA ASP A 363 -1.75 13.09 -2.09
C ASP A 363 -0.97 11.77 -2.07
N ARG A 364 0.34 11.89 -1.86
CA ARG A 364 1.17 10.73 -1.58
C ARG A 364 0.66 10.06 -0.29
N GLY A 365 0.52 8.74 -0.31
CA GLY A 365 0.04 7.99 0.86
C GLY A 365 -1.49 7.87 0.98
N ILE A 366 -2.26 8.33 -0.01
CA ILE A 366 -3.73 8.19 -0.01
C ILE A 366 -4.18 6.72 0.10
N GLY A 367 -3.44 5.77 -0.50
CA GLY A 367 -3.78 4.35 -0.48
C GLY A 367 -3.78 3.76 0.94
N PRO A 368 -2.66 3.88 1.70
CA PRO A 368 -2.61 3.53 3.12
C PRO A 368 -3.70 4.20 3.96
N GLU A 369 -3.97 5.48 3.73
CA GLU A 369 -4.98 6.22 4.50
C GLU A 369 -6.41 5.75 4.18
N VAL A 370 -6.75 5.51 2.90
CA VAL A 370 -8.02 4.88 2.50
C VAL A 370 -8.16 3.51 3.16
N ALA A 371 -7.10 2.69 3.12
CA ALA A 371 -7.11 1.37 3.74
C ALA A 371 -7.33 1.44 5.26
N ARG A 372 -6.67 2.39 5.94
CA ARG A 372 -6.85 2.63 7.38
C ARG A 372 -8.29 3.04 7.68
N ARG A 373 -8.84 4.01 6.95
CA ARG A 373 -10.21 4.48 7.16
C ARG A 373 -11.26 3.42 6.90
N LEU A 374 -11.10 2.62 5.84
CA LEU A 374 -12.00 1.50 5.55
C LEU A 374 -11.97 0.44 6.67
N LYS A 375 -10.80 0.11 7.21
CA LYS A 375 -10.67 -0.81 8.35
C LYS A 375 -11.31 -0.28 9.63
N MET A 376 -11.31 1.03 9.80
CA MET A 376 -11.79 1.72 10.99
C MET A 376 -13.21 2.28 10.86
N GLU A 377 -13.89 2.01 9.74
CA GLU A 377 -15.23 2.55 9.44
C GLU A 377 -15.29 4.09 9.53
N LEU A 378 -14.17 4.75 9.20
CA LEU A 378 -14.08 6.20 9.18
C LEU A 378 -14.57 6.75 7.85
N SER A 379 -15.21 7.92 7.90
CA SER A 379 -15.63 8.65 6.71
C SER A 379 -14.47 8.89 5.73
N LEU A 380 -14.72 8.63 4.45
CA LEU A 380 -13.81 8.97 3.36
C LEU A 380 -13.97 10.42 2.89
N GLU A 381 -15.00 11.16 3.36
CA GLU A 381 -15.33 12.50 2.86
C GLU A 381 -14.18 13.49 2.99
N SER A 382 -13.42 13.46 4.09
CA SER A 382 -12.27 14.35 4.25
C SER A 382 -11.00 13.91 3.51
N LEU A 383 -10.99 12.72 2.87
CA LEU A 383 -9.97 12.36 1.88
C LEU A 383 -10.23 12.98 0.51
N PHE A 384 -11.46 13.42 0.27
CA PHE A 384 -11.74 14.25 -0.86
C PHE A 384 -11.17 15.64 -0.55
N PHE A 385 -9.94 15.93 -1.01
CA PHE A 385 -9.50 17.32 -1.23
C PHE A 385 -10.67 18.11 -1.81
N THR A 386 -10.90 19.32 -1.28
CA THR A 386 -12.08 20.16 -1.56
C THR A 386 -12.55 19.91 -2.98
N ARG A 387 -13.75 19.31 -3.11
CA ARG A 387 -14.34 18.90 -4.39
C ARG A 387 -14.22 20.01 -5.43
N ASP A 388 -14.30 21.26 -4.98
CA ASP A 388 -14.11 22.47 -5.77
C ASP A 388 -12.74 22.60 -6.44
N VAL A 389 -11.63 22.29 -5.75
CA VAL A 389 -10.28 22.41 -6.34
C VAL A 389 -10.11 21.38 -7.44
N ARG A 390 -10.51 20.13 -7.21
CA ARG A 390 -10.48 19.08 -8.25
C ARG A 390 -11.41 19.40 -9.41
N HIS A 391 -12.62 19.89 -9.13
CA HIS A 391 -13.56 20.26 -10.17
C HIS A 391 -13.02 21.40 -11.03
N LYS A 392 -12.41 22.42 -10.42
CA LYS A 392 -11.77 23.53 -11.14
C LYS A 392 -10.57 23.09 -11.98
N THR A 393 -9.67 22.26 -11.46
CA THR A 393 -8.54 21.69 -12.22
C THR A 393 -9.02 20.82 -13.38
N CYS A 394 -9.99 19.93 -13.12
CA CYS A 394 -10.61 19.07 -14.14
C CYS A 394 -11.25 19.90 -15.25
N LEU A 395 -12.06 20.90 -14.89
CA LEU A 395 -12.68 21.83 -15.83
C LEU A 395 -11.62 22.61 -16.62
N SER A 396 -10.54 23.08 -15.98
CA SER A 396 -9.44 23.79 -16.66
C SER A 396 -8.81 22.92 -17.76
N ILE A 397 -8.47 21.66 -17.44
CA ILE A 397 -7.93 20.69 -18.41
C ILE A 397 -8.92 20.44 -19.55
N ILE A 398 -10.19 20.15 -19.22
CA ILE A 398 -11.24 19.89 -20.21
C ILE A 398 -11.41 21.11 -21.12
N TYR A 399 -11.55 22.32 -20.56
CA TYR A 399 -11.73 23.52 -21.35
C TYR A 399 -10.53 23.80 -22.27
N ARG A 400 -9.30 23.64 -21.78
CA ARG A 400 -8.09 23.81 -22.61
C ARG A 400 -8.04 22.81 -23.77
N LEU A 401 -8.35 21.54 -23.52
CA LEU A 401 -8.44 20.50 -24.57
C LEU A 401 -9.56 20.76 -25.59
N LEU A 402 -10.72 21.28 -25.15
CA LEU A 402 -11.90 21.48 -25.99
C LEU A 402 -11.96 22.84 -26.70
N SER A 403 -11.16 23.83 -26.26
CA SER A 403 -11.28 25.25 -26.65
C SER A 403 -11.11 25.55 -28.16
N ARG A 404 -10.41 24.69 -28.93
CA ARG A 404 -10.27 24.84 -30.39
C ARG A 404 -10.54 23.56 -31.19
N SER A 405 -10.24 22.38 -30.63
CA SER A 405 -10.41 21.09 -31.33
C SER A 405 -11.85 20.82 -31.79
N MET A 406 -12.87 21.32 -31.06
CA MET A 406 -14.28 21.01 -31.35
C MET A 406 -15.07 22.08 -32.14
N ARG A 407 -14.47 23.24 -32.47
CA ARG A 407 -15.17 24.31 -33.21
C ARG A 407 -15.20 24.11 -34.73
N ASP A 408 -14.32 23.26 -35.27
CA ASP A 408 -14.27 22.94 -36.70
C ASP A 408 -14.99 21.61 -36.95
N SER A 409 -16.23 21.67 -37.45
CA SER A 409 -17.11 20.50 -37.68
C SER A 409 -16.52 19.48 -38.66
N THR A 410 -15.56 19.89 -39.49
CA THR A 410 -14.86 19.02 -40.45
C THR A 410 -13.80 18.13 -39.82
N LYS A 411 -13.28 18.48 -38.63
CA LYS A 411 -12.22 17.73 -37.90
C LYS A 411 -12.74 16.75 -36.83
N ARG A 412 -14.07 16.64 -36.65
CA ARG A 412 -14.71 15.79 -35.63
C ARG A 412 -14.43 14.29 -35.76
N ARG A 413 -13.96 13.80 -36.91
CA ARG A 413 -13.69 12.36 -37.12
C ARG A 413 -12.38 11.88 -36.46
N THR A 414 -11.53 12.78 -35.99
CA THR A 414 -10.15 12.46 -35.54
C THR A 414 -9.97 12.41 -34.01
N PHE A 415 -10.93 12.91 -33.23
CA PHE A 415 -10.75 13.13 -31.79
C PHE A 415 -11.79 12.36 -30.95
N VAL A 416 -11.31 11.52 -30.05
CA VAL A 416 -12.12 10.92 -28.99
C VAL A 416 -11.46 11.23 -27.66
N SER A 417 -12.16 11.99 -26.80
CA SER A 417 -11.72 12.20 -25.42
C SER A 417 -12.05 10.95 -24.61
N LEU A 418 -11.02 10.32 -24.05
CA LEU A 418 -11.20 9.25 -23.09
C LEU A 418 -11.51 9.87 -21.73
N HIS A 419 -12.79 10.05 -21.42
CA HIS A 419 -13.21 10.32 -20.05
C HIS A 419 -12.98 9.05 -19.22
N LEU A 420 -11.84 8.99 -18.53
CA LEU A 420 -11.71 8.15 -17.35
C LEU A 420 -12.59 8.75 -16.27
N THR A 421 -13.88 8.48 -16.37
CA THR A 421 -14.77 8.65 -15.23
C THR A 421 -14.27 7.67 -14.18
N VAL A 422 -13.76 8.21 -13.07
CA VAL A 422 -13.88 7.51 -11.80
C VAL A 422 -15.39 7.45 -11.61
N SER A 423 -16.03 6.37 -12.09
CA SER A 423 -17.35 5.98 -11.63
C SER A 423 -17.26 6.10 -10.12
N ASN A 424 -18.08 6.99 -9.54
CA ASN A 424 -18.19 7.19 -8.11
C ASN A 424 -18.06 5.82 -7.47
N VAL A 425 -16.91 5.58 -6.83
CA VAL A 425 -16.81 4.50 -5.87
C VAL A 425 -17.53 5.09 -4.66
N GLY A 426 -18.87 5.10 -4.76
CA GLY A 426 -19.76 5.16 -3.63
C GLY A 426 -19.54 3.85 -2.90
N LEU A 427 -18.52 3.84 -2.05
CA LEU A 427 -18.40 2.83 -1.00
C LEU A 427 -19.38 3.18 0.11
#